data_AF-A0A2V8U867-F1
#
_entry.id   AF-A0A2V8U867-F1
#
_cell.length_a   1.000
_cell.length_b   1.000
_cell.length_c   1.000
_cell.angle_alpha   90.00
_cell.angle_beta   90.00
_cell.angle_gamma   90.00
#
_symmetry.space_group_name_H-M   'P 1'
#
loop_
_entity.id
_entity.type
_entity.pdbx_description
1 polymer ?
#
loop_
_entity_poly.entity_id
_entity_poly.type
_entity_poly.pdbx_seq_one_letter_code
_entity_poly.pdbx_strand_id
1 'polypeptide(L)' 'MGESVEGCKILEKRIVAQPDPIERRRGIYDYLVEMPPAIVKARPAREAASARETAPALESFTRSTPDQMRGRVIRRIPSR' A
#
# COMPACT_ATOMS: atom_id res chain seq x y z
N MET A 1 25.63 0.08 -10.12
CA MET A 1 24.73 1.23 -10.42
C MET A 1 24.15 1.00 -11.79
N GLY A 2 22.83 0.80 -11.89
CA GLY A 2 22.17 0.22 -13.07
C GLY A 2 21.29 -0.99 -12.76
N GLU A 3 21.10 -1.35 -11.49
CA GLU A 3 20.08 -2.32 -11.09
C GLU A 3 18.70 -1.67 -11.25
N SER A 4 17.85 -2.30 -12.05
CA SER A 4 16.42 -1.98 -12.10
C SER A 4 15.73 -2.70 -10.94
N VAL A 5 15.22 -1.93 -9.99
CA VAL A 5 14.37 -2.45 -8.92
C VAL A 5 12.94 -2.02 -9.26
N GLU A 6 12.05 -3.01 -9.39
CA GLU A 6 10.61 -2.78 -9.66
C GLU A 6 10.32 -1.94 -10.93
N GLY A 7 11.18 -2.02 -11.95
CA GLY A 7 11.01 -1.29 -13.21
C GLY A 7 11.42 0.18 -13.15
N CYS A 8 11.94 0.65 -12.02
CA CYS A 8 12.46 1.99 -11.86
C CYS A 8 14.01 1.93 -11.76
N LYS A 9 14.70 2.88 -12.40
CA LYS A 9 16.17 2.87 -12.49
C LYS A 9 16.76 3.59 -11.28
N ILE A 10 17.58 2.88 -10.48
CA ILE A 10 18.27 3.49 -9.35
C ILE A 10 19.32 4.48 -9.90
N LEU A 11 19.14 5.76 -9.57
CA LEU A 11 20.05 6.85 -9.93
C LEU A 11 21.15 7.01 -8.87
N GLU A 12 20.76 7.04 -7.59
CA GLU A 12 21.70 7.22 -6.48
C GLU A 12 21.37 6.29 -5.32
N LYS A 13 22.40 5.83 -4.61
CA LYS A 13 22.30 5.10 -3.35
C LYS A 13 22.92 5.94 -2.25
N ARG A 14 22.15 6.27 -1.22
CA ARG A 14 22.60 6.98 -0.02
C ARG A 14 22.54 6.06 1.18
N ILE A 15 23.56 6.13 2.04
CA ILE A 15 23.62 5.36 3.28
C ILE A 15 23.13 6.27 4.39
N VAL A 16 21.94 5.98 4.91
CA VAL A 16 21.30 6.78 5.99
C VAL A 16 21.83 6.33 7.35
N ALA A 17 21.99 5.03 7.53
CA ALA A 17 22.58 4.46 8.72
C ALA A 17 23.49 3.30 8.34
N GLN A 18 24.72 3.32 8.83
CA GLN A 18 25.65 2.22 8.61
C GLN A 18 25.15 0.94 9.30
N PRO A 19 25.40 -0.24 8.70
CA PRO A 19 25.16 -1.50 9.37
C PRO A 19 26.10 -1.67 10.57
N ASP A 20 25.57 -2.20 11.67
CA ASP A 20 26.35 -2.55 12.85
C ASP A 20 26.29 -4.08 13.06
N PRO A 21 27.40 -4.82 12.85
CA PRO A 21 27.42 -6.26 13.02
C PRO A 21 27.34 -6.69 14.50
N ILE A 22 27.76 -5.84 15.44
CA ILE A 22 27.78 -6.13 16.89
C ILE A 22 26.35 -6.10 17.42
N GLU A 23 25.61 -5.05 17.09
CA GLU A 23 24.18 -4.92 17.42
C GLU A 23 23.27 -5.74 16.49
N ARG A 24 23.85 -6.43 15.49
CA ARG A 24 23.13 -7.10 14.38
C ARG A 24 22.16 -6.16 13.66
N ARG A 25 22.45 -4.86 13.65
CA ARG A 25 21.63 -3.83 13.04
C ARG A 25 21.91 -3.77 11.56
N ARG A 26 20.85 -3.95 10.75
CA ARG A 26 20.95 -3.78 9.30
C ARG A 26 21.11 -2.30 8.97
N GLY A 27 21.91 -2.02 7.95
CA GLY A 27 22.08 -0.67 7.43
C GLY A 27 20.80 -0.20 6.74
N ILE A 28 20.54 1.11 6.82
CA ILE A 28 19.41 1.75 6.14
C ILE A 28 19.96 2.48 4.92
N TYR A 29 19.37 2.19 3.77
CA TYR A 29 19.79 2.73 2.49
C TYR A 29 18.60 3.40 1.80
N ASP A 30 18.80 4.64 1.40
CA ASP A 30 17.86 5.39 0.58
C ASP A 30 18.31 5.30 -0.87
N TYR A 31 17.37 4.94 -1.74
CA TYR A 31 17.61 4.86 -3.17
C TYR A 31 16.79 5.93 -3.86
N LEU A 32 17.46 6.81 -4.59
CA LEU A 32 16.79 7.74 -5.49
C LEU A 32 16.59 7.03 -6.81
N VAL A 33 15.33 6.89 -7.22
CA VAL A 33 14.96 6.09 -8.38
C VAL A 33 14.22 6.98 -9.38
N GLU A 34 14.57 6.85 -10.65
CA GLU A 34 13.84 7.51 -11.74
C GLU A 34 12.57 6.72 -12.04
N MET A 35 11.41 7.34 -11.80
CA MET A 35 10.12 6.80 -12.21
C MET A 35 9.78 7.30 -13.61
N PRO A 36 9.44 6.43 -14.57
CA PRO A 36 8.96 6.88 -15.88
C PRO A 36 7.68 7.72 -15.71
N PRO A 37 7.47 8.77 -16.51
CA PRO A 37 6.30 9.65 -16.38
C PRO A 37 5.02 8.82 -16.52
N ALA A 38 4.17 8.89 -15.49
CA ALA A 38 2.87 8.25 -15.51
C ALA A 38 2.04 8.87 -16.64
N ILE A 39 1.72 8.09 -17.67
CA ILE A 39 0.78 8.51 -18.71
C ILE A 39 -0.58 8.62 -18.03
N VAL A 40 -0.98 9.85 -17.68
CA VAL A 40 -2.32 10.16 -17.16
C VAL A 40 -3.30 9.99 -18.31
N LYS A 41 -3.72 8.75 -18.59
CA LYS A 41 -4.84 8.51 -19.51
C LYS A 41 -6.12 8.92 -18.80
N ALA A 42 -6.60 10.12 -19.09
CA ALA A 42 -7.94 10.57 -18.72
C ALA A 42 -8.96 9.52 -19.21
N ARG A 43 -9.65 8.87 -18.27
CA ARG A 43 -10.69 7.89 -18.59
C ARG A 43 -11.99 8.65 -18.88
N PRO A 44 -12.60 8.53 -20.09
CA PRO A 44 -13.90 9.15 -20.33
C PRO A 44 -14.96 8.42 -19.52
N ALA A 45 -15.86 9.20 -18.92
CA ALA A 45 -17.01 8.72 -18.16
C ALA A 45 -17.90 7.84 -19.06
N ARG A 46 -18.21 6.63 -18.58
CA ARG A 46 -19.25 5.77 -19.15
C ARG A 46 -20.29 5.53 -18.06
N GLU A 47 -21.43 6.20 -18.20
CA GLU A 47 -22.69 5.72 -17.64
C GLU A 47 -23.14 4.49 -18.43
N ALA A 48 -23.42 3.39 -17.71
CA ALA A 48 -24.57 2.49 -17.90
C ALA A 48 -24.38 1.21 -17.07
N ALA A 49 -25.43 0.86 -16.34
CA ALA A 49 -25.48 0.01 -15.16
C ALA A 49 -25.36 -1.51 -15.40
N SER A 50 -24.96 -2.23 -14.34
CA SER A 50 -25.55 -3.53 -13.97
C SER A 50 -25.18 -3.84 -12.51
N ALA A 51 -26.20 -4.06 -11.69
CA ALA A 51 -26.10 -4.32 -10.26
C ALA A 51 -25.08 -5.43 -9.92
N ARG A 52 -24.00 -5.03 -9.26
CA ARG A 52 -23.18 -5.92 -8.45
C ARG A 52 -23.08 -5.22 -7.11
N GLU A 53 -23.55 -5.90 -6.07
CA GLU A 53 -23.49 -5.47 -4.68
C GLU A 53 -22.18 -4.73 -4.44
N THR A 54 -22.29 -3.41 -4.27
CA THR A 54 -21.17 -2.49 -4.13
C THR A 54 -20.35 -2.97 -2.95
N ALA A 55 -19.19 -3.56 -3.23
CA ALA A 55 -18.15 -3.66 -2.22
C ALA A 55 -17.96 -2.23 -1.67
N PRO A 56 -18.06 -2.01 -0.36
CA PRO A 56 -17.87 -0.69 0.23
C PRO A 56 -16.55 -0.12 -0.30
N ALA A 57 -16.59 1.14 -0.78
CA ALA A 57 -15.39 1.85 -1.22
C ALA A 57 -14.30 1.70 -0.14
N LEU A 58 -13.03 1.57 -0.52
CA LEU A 58 -11.92 1.29 0.40
C LEU A 58 -11.91 2.24 1.62
N GLU A 59 -12.42 3.46 1.44
CA GLU A 59 -12.51 4.54 2.43
C GLU A 59 -13.80 4.54 3.29
N SER A 60 -14.73 3.59 3.08
CA SER A 60 -16.02 3.56 3.78
C SER A 60 -16.02 2.73 5.07
N PHE A 61 -14.86 2.22 5.48
CA PHE A 61 -14.69 1.51 6.74
C PHE A 61 -14.38 2.50 7.87
N THR A 62 -15.42 2.95 8.57
CA THR A 62 -15.26 3.66 9.85
C THR A 62 -15.48 2.69 11.02
N ARG A 63 -14.62 2.76 12.04
CA ARG A 63 -14.75 1.94 13.25
C ARG A 63 -15.99 2.35 14.05
N SER A 64 -16.88 1.41 14.33
CA SER A 64 -18.03 1.65 15.20
C SER A 64 -17.58 1.99 16.63
N THR A 65 -18.34 2.85 17.30
CA THR A 65 -18.07 3.21 18.71
C THR A 65 -18.43 2.05 19.65
N PRO A 66 -17.89 2.01 20.88
CA PRO A 66 -18.20 0.96 21.85
C PRO A 66 -19.70 0.86 22.18
N ASP A 67 -20.41 1.99 22.15
CA ASP A 67 -21.85 2.04 22.40
C ASP A 67 -22.66 1.39 21.26
N GLN A 68 -22.27 1.63 20.01
CA GLN A 68 -22.86 0.98 18.82
C GLN A 68 -22.58 -0.53 18.75
N MET A 69 -21.50 -0.97 19.41
CA MET A 69 -21.12 -2.39 19.51
C MET A 69 -21.80 -3.09 20.68
N ARG A 70 -22.47 -2.38 21.60
CA ARG A 70 -23.21 -3.02 22.69
C ARG A 70 -24.28 -3.93 22.09
N GLY A 71 -24.23 -5.21 22.44
CA GLY A 71 -25.16 -6.24 21.97
C GLY A 71 -24.80 -6.90 20.62
N ARG A 72 -23.72 -6.48 19.95
CA ARG A 72 -23.24 -7.16 18.74
C ARG A 72 -22.20 -8.23 19.10
N VAL A 73 -22.42 -9.46 18.63
CA VAL A 73 -21.49 -10.59 18.82
C VAL A 73 -20.62 -10.75 17.57
N ILE A 74 -19.30 -10.65 17.73
CA ILE A 74 -18.33 -10.89 16.65
C ILE A 74 -17.96 -12.38 16.66
N ARG A 75 -18.19 -13.08 15.55
CA ARG A 75 -17.87 -14.51 15.39
C ARG A 75 -16.59 -14.71 14.60
N ARG A 76 -15.73 -15.62 15.08
CA ARG A 76 -14.47 -15.98 14.41
C ARG A 76 -14.75 -16.98 13.29
N ILE A 77 -14.26 -16.71 12.09
CA ILE A 77 -14.38 -17.62 10.93
C ILE A 77 -13.16 -18.58 10.95
N PRO A 78 -13.37 -19.90 10.86
CA PRO A 78 -12.26 -20.86 10.78
C PRO A 78 -11.50 -20.71 9.45
N SER A 79 -10.17 -20.86 9.48
CA SER A 79 -9.35 -20.89 8.27
C SER A 79 -9.57 -22.21 7.52
N ARG A 80 -9.61 -22.14 6.18
CA ARG A 80 -9.46 -23.33 5.32
C ARG A 80 -8.00 -23.75 5.25
#